data_AF-A0ABD4S5K2-F1
#
_entry.id   AF-A0ABD4S5K2-F1
#
_cell.length_a   1.000
_cell.length_b   1.000
_cell.length_c   1.000
_cell.angle_alpha   90.00
_cell.angle_beta   90.00
_cell.angle_gamma   90.00
#
_symmetry.space_group_name_H-M   'P 1'
#
loop_
_entity.id
_entity.type
_entity.pdbx_description
1 polymer ?
#
loop_
_entity_poly.entity_id
_entity_poly.type
_entity_poly.pdbx_seq_one_letter_code
_entity_poly.pdbx_strand_id
1 'polypeptide(L)'
;MNKREVVYLNLEDIKPYQNNPRINDNAIEKVVNSIRDFGFNNPITIDKSNIIVTGHTRYEASKILDLKQVPCIILKDLTEEEIRGYRLADNKVGEFSEWEFDKMTKELAEIENIDMSNFGFNVLTFEDLGVTDLDFILDEELEEKEKKGKMVKCPYCNEEFEI
;
A
#
# COMPACT_ATOMS: atom_id res chain seq x y z
N MET A 1 22.97 -18.77 7.37
CA MET A 1 21.89 -17.92 7.90
C MET A 1 21.60 -18.34 9.32
N ASN A 2 21.45 -17.38 10.24
CA ASN A 2 21.19 -17.69 11.64
C ASN A 2 19.71 -18.00 11.86
N LYS A 3 19.42 -19.07 12.61
CA LYS A 3 18.04 -19.40 12.98
C LYS A 3 17.52 -18.34 13.96
N ARG A 4 16.36 -17.77 13.65
CA ARG A 4 15.66 -16.80 14.49
C ARG A 4 14.51 -17.50 15.21
N GLU A 5 14.24 -17.07 16.43
CA GLU A 5 13.12 -17.54 17.25
C GLU A 5 12.20 -16.36 17.52
N VAL A 6 10.89 -16.63 17.53
CA VAL A 6 9.88 -15.66 17.94
C VAL A 6 9.68 -15.79 19.44
N VAL A 7 9.80 -14.69 20.16
CA VAL A 7 9.55 -14.58 21.60
C VAL A 7 8.45 -13.55 21.83
N TYR A 8 7.61 -13.75 22.85
CA TYR A 8 6.62 -12.76 23.25
C TYR A 8 7.21 -11.87 24.34
N LEU A 9 7.17 -10.56 24.13
CA LEU A 9 7.64 -9.56 25.09
C LEU A 9 6.49 -8.64 25.48
N ASN A 10 6.54 -8.08 26.68
CA ASN A 10 5.58 -7.05 27.06
C ASN A 10 5.80 -5.81 26.19
N LEU A 11 4.71 -5.19 25.76
CA LEU A 11 4.78 -4.02 24.88
C LEU A 11 5.56 -2.86 25.54
N GLU A 12 5.45 -2.72 26.86
CA GLU A 12 6.12 -1.69 27.66
C GLU A 12 7.65 -1.87 27.72
N ASP A 13 8.16 -3.10 27.49
CA ASP A 13 9.59 -3.39 27.49
C ASP A 13 10.28 -3.01 26.16
N ILE A 14 9.49 -2.71 25.13
CA ILE A 14 9.97 -2.39 23.77
C ILE A 14 10.12 -0.88 23.60
N LYS A 15 11.26 -0.46 23.05
CA LYS A 15 11.64 0.96 22.93
C LYS A 15 11.69 1.39 21.47
N PRO A 16 10.93 2.42 21.07
CA PRO A 16 11.08 3.01 19.74
C PRO A 16 12.49 3.51 19.50
N TYR A 17 13.00 3.30 18.29
CA TYR A 17 14.23 3.96 17.86
C TYR A 17 13.99 5.45 17.61
N GLN A 18 14.66 6.30 18.37
CA GLN A 18 14.49 7.76 18.36
C GLN A 18 14.76 8.43 16.99
N ASN A 19 15.64 7.85 16.17
CA ASN A 19 16.01 8.40 14.86
C ASN A 19 15.38 7.60 13.72
N ASN A 20 14.17 7.06 13.91
CA ASN A 20 13.45 6.38 12.83
C ASN A 20 13.13 7.41 11.72
N PRO A 21 13.66 7.27 10.49
CA PRO A 21 13.47 8.25 9.43
C PRO A 21 12.11 8.13 8.72
N ARG A 22 11.35 7.06 8.97
CA ARG A 22 10.03 6.82 8.34
C ARG A 22 8.92 7.59 9.05
N ILE A 23 8.11 8.32 8.28
CA ILE A 23 6.81 8.85 8.69
C ILE A 23 5.77 7.76 8.42
N ASN A 24 5.10 7.29 9.47
CA ASN A 24 4.27 6.08 9.41
C ASN A 24 2.78 6.31 9.68
N ASP A 25 2.36 7.54 9.99
CA ASP A 25 1.00 7.84 10.50
C ASP A 25 -0.10 7.26 9.58
N ASN A 26 0.04 7.43 8.27
CA ASN A 26 -0.91 6.95 7.25
C ASN A 26 -0.99 5.41 7.13
N ALA A 27 -0.02 4.69 7.68
CA ALA A 27 0.06 3.23 7.64
C ALA A 27 -0.45 2.58 8.92
N ILE A 28 -0.56 3.32 10.03
CA ILE A 28 -0.90 2.75 11.35
C ILE A 28 -2.27 2.06 11.30
N GLU A 29 -3.30 2.73 10.79
CA GLU A 29 -4.66 2.17 10.75
C GLU A 29 -4.74 0.90 9.88
N LYS A 30 -4.08 0.90 8.73
CA LYS A 30 -4.01 -0.27 7.84
C LYS A 30 -3.36 -1.47 8.55
N VAL A 31 -2.31 -1.22 9.35
CA VAL A 31 -1.65 -2.25 10.15
C VAL A 31 -2.51 -2.69 11.33
N VAL A 32 -3.25 -1.79 11.98
CA VAL A 32 -4.23 -2.13 13.02
C VAL A 32 -5.27 -3.10 12.46
N ASN A 33 -5.85 -2.78 11.30
CA ASN A 33 -6.80 -3.65 10.61
C ASN A 33 -6.17 -5.00 10.26
N SER A 34 -4.93 -5.00 9.75
CA SER A 34 -4.24 -6.23 9.37
C SER A 34 -4.01 -7.15 10.58
N ILE A 35 -3.58 -6.61 11.71
CA ILE A 35 -3.39 -7.38 12.94
C ILE A 35 -4.74 -7.89 13.47
N ARG A 36 -5.81 -7.10 13.38
CA ARG A 36 -7.15 -7.49 13.84
C ARG A 36 -7.70 -8.66 13.02
N ASP A 37 -7.57 -8.59 11.70
CA ASP A 37 -8.25 -9.53 10.79
C ASP A 37 -7.41 -10.78 10.52
N PHE A 38 -6.09 -10.65 10.48
CA PHE A 38 -5.18 -11.74 10.13
C PHE A 38 -4.27 -12.20 11.27
N GLY A 39 -4.23 -11.46 12.38
CA GLY A 39 -3.30 -11.71 13.47
C GLY A 39 -1.91 -11.09 13.25
N PHE A 40 -1.06 -11.21 14.28
CA PHE A 40 0.26 -10.58 14.30
C PHE A 40 1.33 -11.47 13.63
N ASN A 41 1.21 -11.65 12.32
CA ASN A 41 2.02 -12.63 11.57
C ASN A 41 3.45 -12.18 11.27
N ASN A 42 3.75 -10.88 11.40
CA ASN A 42 5.10 -10.35 11.19
C ASN A 42 5.64 -9.74 12.50
N PRO A 43 6.54 -10.42 13.22
CA PRO A 43 7.09 -9.94 14.49
C PRO A 43 7.75 -8.56 14.40
N ILE A 44 7.83 -7.87 15.54
CA ILE A 44 8.70 -6.69 15.68
C ILE A 44 10.14 -7.19 15.82
N THR A 45 11.07 -6.66 15.03
CA THR A 45 12.49 -6.99 15.23
C THR A 45 13.12 -5.95 16.16
N ILE A 46 13.87 -6.40 17.14
CA ILE A 46 14.51 -5.55 18.16
C ILE A 46 15.98 -5.93 18.33
N ASP A 47 16.80 -4.98 18.77
CA ASP A 47 18.16 -5.27 19.18
C ASP A 47 18.23 -5.83 20.62
N LYS A 48 19.43 -6.15 21.08
CA LYS A 48 19.69 -6.69 22.44
C LYS A 48 19.25 -5.76 23.59
N SER A 49 18.96 -4.49 23.30
CA SER A 49 18.52 -3.48 24.26
C SER A 49 17.01 -3.21 24.17
N ASN A 50 16.28 -4.08 23.46
CA ASN A 50 14.86 -3.96 23.12
C ASN A 50 14.51 -2.72 22.30
N ILE A 51 15.47 -2.13 21.58
CA ILE A 51 15.18 -1.00 20.69
C ILE A 51 14.72 -1.54 19.35
N ILE A 52 13.62 -1.00 18.83
CA ILE A 52 13.05 -1.42 17.55
C ILE A 52 14.07 -1.25 16.43
N VAL A 53 14.24 -2.31 15.66
CA VAL A 53 15.00 -2.32 14.41
C VAL A 53 14.02 -2.18 13.25
N THR A 54 12.99 -3.02 13.20
CA THR A 54 11.91 -2.92 12.21
C THR A 54 10.54 -3.18 12.87
N GLY A 55 9.49 -2.57 12.32
CA GLY A 55 8.12 -2.75 12.82
C GLY A 55 7.60 -1.65 13.75
N HIS A 56 8.09 -0.41 13.67
CA HIS A 56 7.53 0.73 14.42
C HIS A 56 6.02 0.90 14.21
N THR A 57 5.52 0.75 12.98
CA THR A 57 4.08 0.83 12.70
C THR A 57 3.29 -0.27 13.41
N ARG A 58 3.85 -1.48 13.51
CA ARG A 58 3.23 -2.59 14.26
C ARG A 58 3.24 -2.32 15.77
N TYR A 59 4.30 -1.72 16.28
CA TYR A 59 4.36 -1.28 17.68
C TYR A 59 3.28 -0.24 18.00
N GLU A 60 3.10 0.79 17.18
CA GLU A 60 2.02 1.77 17.38
C GLU A 60 0.62 1.15 17.22
N ALA A 61 0.44 0.28 16.23
CA ALA A 61 -0.81 -0.49 16.08
C ALA A 61 -1.12 -1.35 17.33
N SER A 62 -0.09 -1.92 17.95
CA SER A 62 -0.24 -2.73 19.18
C SER A 62 -0.77 -1.92 20.35
N LYS A 63 -0.37 -0.64 20.46
CA LYS A 63 -0.89 0.27 21.49
C LYS A 63 -2.36 0.55 21.27
N ILE A 64 -2.77 0.82 20.03
CA ILE A 64 -4.17 1.09 19.66
C ILE A 64 -5.05 -0.13 19.96
N LEU A 65 -4.52 -1.33 19.74
CA LEU A 65 -5.20 -2.60 20.03
C LEU A 65 -5.14 -3.04 21.51
N ASP A 66 -4.50 -2.24 22.39
CA ASP A 66 -4.26 -2.55 23.80
C ASP A 66 -3.61 -3.93 24.05
N LEU A 67 -2.69 -4.33 23.18
CA LEU A 67 -1.97 -5.60 23.33
C LEU A 67 -0.94 -5.51 24.46
N LYS A 68 -1.02 -6.42 25.43
CA LYS A 68 -0.04 -6.49 26.53
C LYS A 68 1.27 -7.12 26.12
N GLN A 69 1.22 -8.11 25.22
CA GLN A 69 2.39 -8.80 24.70
C GLN A 69 2.33 -8.90 23.18
N VAL A 70 3.50 -8.85 22.55
CA VAL A 70 3.63 -8.87 21.09
C VAL A 70 4.77 -9.80 20.67
N PRO A 71 4.67 -10.45 19.49
CA PRO A 71 5.72 -11.30 18.99
C PRO A 71 6.93 -10.46 18.53
N CYS A 72 8.11 -10.88 18.96
CA CYS A 72 9.37 -10.22 18.67
C CYS A 72 10.44 -11.21 18.18
N ILE A 73 11.39 -10.70 17.39
CA ILE A 73 12.64 -11.39 17.05
C ILE A 73 13.80 -10.54 17.56
N ILE A 74 14.69 -11.13 18.36
CA ILE A 74 15.85 -10.43 18.94
C ILE A 74 17.09 -10.64 18.05
N LEU A 75 17.66 -9.55 17.56
CA LEU A 75 18.84 -9.53 16.70
C LEU A 75 20.16 -9.48 17.50
N LYS A 76 20.35 -10.46 18.38
CA LYS A 76 21.46 -10.50 19.37
C LYS A 76 22.87 -10.63 18.79
N ASP A 77 22.96 -11.05 17.54
CA ASP A 77 24.18 -11.40 16.79
C ASP A 77 24.65 -10.31 15.83
N LEU A 78 23.86 -9.24 15.64
CA LEU A 78 24.25 -8.12 14.78
C LEU A 78 24.98 -7.04 15.57
N THR A 79 25.99 -6.45 14.95
CA THR A 79 26.68 -5.26 15.43
C THR A 79 25.80 -4.02 15.32
N GLU A 80 26.17 -2.95 16.02
CA GLU A 80 25.44 -1.66 15.96
C GLU A 80 25.43 -1.05 14.56
N GLU A 81 26.46 -1.32 13.74
CA GLU A 81 26.51 -0.90 12.34
C GLU A 81 25.53 -1.71 11.48
N GLU A 82 25.54 -3.03 11.60
CA GLU A 82 24.61 -3.91 10.88
C GLU A 82 23.16 -3.63 11.26
N ILE A 83 22.87 -3.38 12.54
CA ILE A 83 21.55 -2.97 12.99
C ILE A 83 21.12 -1.66 12.32
N ARG A 84 22.00 -0.64 12.28
CA ARG A 84 21.70 0.63 11.60
C ARG A 84 21.47 0.44 10.10
N GLY A 85 22.30 -0.37 9.44
CA GLY A 85 22.11 -0.74 8.04
C GLY A 85 20.79 -1.44 7.81
N TYR A 86 20.42 -2.39 8.67
CA TYR A 86 19.19 -3.15 8.53
C TYR A 86 17.94 -2.29 8.73
N ARG A 87 17.94 -1.31 9.66
CA ARG A 87 16.83 -0.33 9.81
C ARG A 87 16.53 0.38 8.50
N LEU A 88 17.56 0.75 7.74
CA LEU A 88 17.40 1.44 6.45
C LEU A 88 17.03 0.46 5.34
N ALA A 89 17.73 -0.67 5.27
CA ALA A 89 17.53 -1.66 4.21
C ALA A 89 16.10 -2.21 4.21
N ASP A 90 15.58 -2.65 5.36
CA ASP A 90 14.23 -3.23 5.48
C ASP A 90 13.13 -2.28 4.94
N ASN A 91 13.28 -0.98 5.21
CA ASN A 91 12.37 0.04 4.72
C ASN A 91 12.54 0.34 3.23
N LYS A 92 13.79 0.33 2.74
CA LYS A 92 14.13 0.77 1.37
C LYS A 92 13.87 -0.32 0.33
N VAL A 93 14.08 -1.59 0.66
CA VAL A 93 13.98 -2.69 -0.32
C VAL A 93 12.58 -2.84 -0.90
N GLY A 94 11.54 -2.57 -0.12
CA GLY A 94 10.15 -2.60 -0.59
C GLY A 94 9.79 -1.52 -1.61
N GLU A 95 10.60 -0.46 -1.73
CA GLU A 95 10.40 0.60 -2.74
C GLU A 95 10.84 0.17 -4.15
N PHE A 96 11.53 -0.97 -4.28
CA PHE A 96 11.99 -1.52 -5.56
C PHE A 96 11.05 -2.61 -6.11
N SER A 97 9.90 -2.82 -5.49
CA SER A 97 8.86 -3.73 -5.98
C SER A 97 7.65 -2.95 -6.48
N GLU A 98 7.10 -3.40 -7.60
CA GLU A 98 5.91 -2.84 -8.22
C GLU A 98 4.82 -3.92 -8.31
N TRP A 99 3.56 -3.49 -8.42
CA TRP A 99 2.45 -4.40 -8.66
C TRP A 99 2.38 -4.77 -10.14
N GLU A 100 2.19 -6.06 -10.41
CA GLU A 100 1.71 -6.50 -11.71
C GLU A 100 0.18 -6.44 -11.67
N PHE A 101 -0.39 -5.38 -12.26
CA PHE A 101 -1.78 -4.98 -12.04
C PHE A 101 -2.78 -6.05 -12.43
N ASP A 102 -2.53 -6.79 -13.51
CA ASP A 102 -3.40 -7.85 -13.98
C ASP A 102 -3.49 -9.00 -12.97
N LYS A 103 -2.35 -9.41 -12.40
CA LYS A 103 -2.34 -10.43 -11.35
C LYS A 103 -2.95 -9.92 -10.05
N MET A 104 -2.61 -8.70 -9.63
CA MET A 104 -3.16 -8.11 -8.41
C MET A 104 -4.69 -8.01 -8.47
N THR A 105 -5.25 -7.52 -9.58
CA THR A 105 -6.70 -7.35 -9.74
C THR A 105 -7.43 -8.69 -9.76
N LYS A 106 -6.84 -9.73 -10.38
CA LYS A 106 -7.39 -11.09 -10.35
C LYS A 106 -7.42 -11.65 -8.93
N GLU A 107 -6.33 -11.52 -8.18
CA GLU A 107 -6.28 -11.96 -6.77
C GLU A 107 -7.30 -11.21 -5.91
N LEU A 108 -7.46 -9.89 -6.11
CA LEU A 108 -8.45 -9.09 -5.39
C LEU A 108 -9.90 -9.51 -5.73
N ALA A 109 -10.17 -9.87 -6.98
CA ALA A 109 -11.50 -10.31 -7.41
C ALA A 109 -11.94 -11.64 -6.79
N GLU A 110 -10.99 -12.46 -6.33
CA GLU A 110 -11.26 -13.74 -5.66
C GLU A 110 -11.49 -13.57 -4.14
N ILE A 111 -11.28 -12.37 -3.58
CA ILE A 111 -11.51 -12.08 -2.17
C ILE A 111 -12.93 -11.57 -1.95
N GLU A 112 -13.82 -12.45 -1.49
CA GLU A 112 -15.25 -12.12 -1.33
C GLU A 112 -15.62 -11.54 0.04
N ASN A 113 -14.96 -12.01 1.11
CA ASN A 113 -15.44 -11.82 2.49
C ASN A 113 -14.59 -10.84 3.31
N ILE A 114 -13.61 -10.20 2.69
CA ILE A 114 -12.68 -9.28 3.36
C ILE A 114 -12.72 -7.95 2.62
N ASP A 115 -12.98 -6.87 3.36
CA ASP A 115 -12.96 -5.53 2.81
C ASP A 115 -11.52 -5.04 2.65
N MET A 116 -11.00 -5.18 1.43
CA MET A 116 -9.61 -4.87 1.09
C MET A 116 -9.29 -3.37 1.08
N SER A 117 -10.32 -2.50 1.08
CA SER A 117 -10.15 -1.05 1.20
C SER A 117 -9.48 -0.67 2.53
N ASN A 118 -9.71 -1.45 3.59
CA ASN A 118 -9.11 -1.28 4.91
C ASN A 118 -7.58 -1.43 4.93
N PHE A 119 -7.00 -2.02 3.89
CA PHE A 119 -5.55 -2.17 3.71
C PHE A 119 -4.98 -1.22 2.65
N GLY A 120 -5.82 -0.37 2.06
CA GLY A 120 -5.44 0.57 1.01
C GLY A 120 -5.67 0.09 -0.42
N PHE A 121 -6.35 -1.04 -0.64
CA PHE A 121 -6.78 -1.46 -1.97
C PHE A 121 -8.12 -0.79 -2.32
N ASN A 122 -8.06 0.51 -2.55
CA ASN A 122 -9.18 1.27 -3.09
C ASN A 122 -9.13 1.18 -4.60
N VAL A 123 -9.35 0.01 -5.20
CA VAL A 123 -9.27 -0.15 -6.66
C VAL A 123 -10.53 0.47 -7.28
N LEU A 124 -10.54 1.80 -7.38
CA LEU A 124 -11.66 2.56 -7.93
C LEU A 124 -11.23 3.58 -8.99
N THR A 125 -9.95 3.94 -9.09
CA THR A 125 -9.51 5.04 -9.98
C THR A 125 -8.35 4.67 -10.90
N PHE A 126 -8.29 5.36 -12.05
CA PHE A 126 -7.21 5.23 -13.03
C PHE A 126 -5.84 5.68 -12.47
N GLU A 127 -5.83 6.53 -11.45
CA GLU A 127 -4.61 6.98 -10.75
C GLU A 127 -4.00 5.86 -9.89
N ASP A 128 -4.82 4.95 -9.35
CA ASP A 128 -4.36 3.77 -8.61
C ASP A 128 -3.68 2.71 -9.51
N LEU A 129 -3.90 2.80 -10.83
CA LEU A 129 -3.33 1.88 -11.84
C LEU A 129 -1.92 2.28 -12.31
N GLY A 130 -1.31 3.30 -11.70
CA GLY A 130 0.02 3.77 -12.12
C GLY A 130 0.05 4.31 -13.54
N VAL A 131 -1.12 4.64 -14.11
CA VAL A 131 -1.22 5.35 -15.39
C VAL A 131 -0.91 6.83 -15.13
N THR A 132 0.38 7.14 -14.97
CA THR A 132 0.86 8.54 -14.97
C THR A 132 1.06 9.08 -16.38
N ASP A 133 0.93 8.20 -17.37
CA ASP A 133 1.04 8.58 -18.77
C ASP A 133 -0.27 9.21 -19.20
N LEU A 134 -0.26 10.54 -19.16
CA LEU A 134 -1.05 11.40 -20.04
C LEU A 134 -0.91 10.98 -21.53
N ASP A 135 0.03 10.09 -21.89
CA ASP A 135 0.19 9.49 -23.22
C ASP A 135 -0.95 8.52 -23.62
N PHE A 136 -1.89 8.21 -22.70
CA PHE A 136 -3.15 7.57 -23.09
C PHE A 136 -4.23 8.55 -23.54
N ILE A 137 -3.92 9.85 -23.57
CA ILE A 137 -4.76 10.88 -24.20
C ILE A 137 -4.03 11.36 -25.46
N LEU A 138 -4.59 10.94 -26.62
CA LEU A 138 -4.32 11.37 -28.00
C LEU A 138 -3.35 10.51 -28.84
N ASP A 139 -3.68 9.23 -29.00
CA ASP A 139 -3.54 8.57 -30.32
C ASP A 139 -4.94 8.29 -30.95
N GLU A 140 -5.97 8.96 -30.45
CA GLU A 140 -7.03 9.43 -31.32
C GLU A 140 -6.65 10.86 -31.68
N GLU A 141 -6.24 11.09 -32.92
CA GLU A 141 -6.60 12.34 -33.57
C GLU A 141 -8.08 12.57 -33.25
N LEU A 142 -8.37 13.46 -32.30
CA LEU A 142 -9.65 14.12 -32.24
C LEU A 142 -9.71 14.93 -33.54
N GLU A 143 -10.08 14.28 -34.63
CA GLU A 143 -10.88 14.94 -35.64
C GLU A 143 -12.10 15.47 -34.87
N GLU A 144 -12.04 16.73 -34.47
CA GLU A 144 -13.23 17.53 -34.26
C GLU A 144 -14.00 17.47 -35.57
N LYS A 145 -14.81 16.41 -35.74
CA LYS A 145 -15.85 16.43 -36.74
C LYS A 145 -16.82 17.48 -36.25
N GLU A 146 -16.65 18.69 -36.76
CA GLU A 146 -17.72 19.67 -36.85
C GLU A 146 -18.99 18.90 -37.22
N LYS A 147 -19.94 18.83 -36.29
CA LYS A 147 -21.26 18.29 -36.58
C LYS A 147 -21.93 19.28 -37.54
N LYS A 148 -21.61 19.18 -38.83
CA LYS A 148 -22.43 19.76 -39.88
C LYS A 148 -23.75 19.00 -39.85
N GLY A 149 -24.83 19.72 -39.55
CA GLY A 149 -26.17 19.17 -39.56
C GLY A 149 -26.48 18.60 -40.94
N LYS A 150 -27.37 17.61 -40.99
CA LYS A 150 -27.70 16.98 -42.27
C LYS A 150 -28.63 17.92 -43.04
N MET A 151 -28.22 18.35 -44.23
CA MET A 151 -29.13 19.02 -45.15
C MET A 151 -30.18 18.03 -45.63
N VAL A 152 -31.43 18.27 -45.27
CA VAL A 152 -32.59 17.47 -45.68
C VAL A 152 -33.50 18.29 -46.57
N LYS A 153 -34.02 17.65 -47.61
CA LYS A 153 -34.95 18.26 -48.55
C LYS A 153 -36.37 17.96 -48.13
N CYS A 154 -37.17 19.00 -47.90
CA CYS A 154 -38.58 18.84 -47.58
C CYS A 154 -39.30 18.19 -48.78
N PRO A 155 -39.96 17.03 -48.61
CA PRO A 155 -40.64 16.36 -49.72
C PRO A 155 -41.91 17.08 -50.21
N TYR A 156 -42.34 18.15 -49.52
CA TYR A 156 -43.55 18.91 -49.84
C TYR A 156 -43.25 20.23 -50.56
N CYS A 157 -42.31 21.03 -50.05
CA CYS A 157 -41.95 22.32 -50.67
C CYS A 157 -40.62 22.28 -51.44
N ASN A 158 -39.89 21.16 -51.38
CA ASN A 158 -38.63 20.95 -52.07
C ASN A 158 -37.49 21.91 -51.66
N GLU A 159 -37.63 22.66 -50.57
CA GLU A 159 -36.56 23.45 -49.97
C GLU A 159 -35.64 22.59 -49.09
N GLU A 160 -34.36 22.95 -49.04
CA GLU A 160 -33.31 22.22 -48.32
C GLU A 160 -32.90 23.00 -47.07
N PHE A 161 -32.90 22.35 -45.91
CA PHE A 161 -32.50 22.95 -44.63
C PHE A 161 -31.72 21.97 -43.75
N GLU A 162 -30.94 22.52 -42.83
CA GLU A 162 -30.02 21.78 -41.95
C GLU A 162 -30.74 21.35 -40.65
N ILE A 163 -30.63 20.07 -40.29
CA ILE A 163 -31.10 19.50 -39.01
C ILE A 163 -29.96 18.99 -38.13
#